data_AF-A0A7S4M923-F1
#
_entry.id   AF-A0A7S4M923-F1
#
_cell.length_a   1.000
_cell.length_b   1.000
_cell.length_c   1.000
_cell.angle_alpha   90.00
_cell.angle_beta   90.00
_cell.angle_gamma   90.00
#
_symmetry.space_group_name_H-M   'P 1'
#
loop_
_entity.id
_entity.type
_entity.pdbx_description
1 polymer ?
#
loop_
_entity_poly.entity_id
_entity_poly.type
_entity_poly.pdbx_seq_one_letter_code
_entity_poly.pdbx_strand_id
1 'polypeptide(L)'
;DDGSACTEDTCDDPSVGCVYTNICNDDNLCTIDKCTDLVCTNEPIDCDDGNDCTNDSCDPALGCVNTARSCNDDDACTADSCDSGCINNPIDCDDGNACTLDSCDKIDGCINEAIDCEDDDLCTQNSCDPSSGCIKYPFECDKDACTITPCDPATGCGTPVPVDCDDGNA
;
A
#
# COMPACT_ATOMS: atom_id res chain seq x y z
N ASP A 1 54.41 22.36 28.12
CA ASP A 1 53.35 22.02 29.08
C ASP A 1 52.79 23.30 29.67
N ASP A 2 51.76 23.84 29.03
CA ASP A 2 50.89 24.91 29.51
C ASP A 2 49.81 24.41 30.48
N GLY A 3 49.81 23.11 30.79
CA GLY A 3 48.83 22.47 31.67
C GLY A 3 47.45 22.24 31.03
N SER A 4 47.31 22.46 29.73
CA SER A 4 46.09 22.21 28.98
C SER A 4 45.99 20.76 28.52
N ALA A 5 44.87 20.08 28.79
CA ALA A 5 44.59 18.79 28.17
C ALA A 5 44.16 18.93 26.69
N CYS A 6 43.95 20.16 26.22
CA CYS A 6 43.50 20.44 24.86
C CYS A 6 44.64 20.72 23.89
N THR A 7 45.89 20.79 24.35
CA THR A 7 47.03 21.08 23.48
C THR A 7 48.09 19.99 23.55
N GLU A 8 48.70 19.71 22.40
CA GLU A 8 50.00 19.06 22.36
C GLU A 8 51.08 20.13 22.32
N ASP A 9 52.02 20.00 23.26
CA ASP A 9 53.02 21.03 23.55
C ASP A 9 54.40 20.58 23.10
N THR A 10 54.95 21.27 22.11
CA THR A 10 56.29 20.98 21.59
C THR A 10 57.19 22.20 21.74
N CYS A 11 58.44 21.99 22.17
CA CYS A 11 59.41 23.07 22.41
C CYS A 11 60.76 22.74 21.75
N ASP A 12 60.71 22.29 20.51
CA ASP A 12 61.86 21.70 19.81
C ASP A 12 62.74 22.73 19.09
N ASP A 13 62.25 23.96 18.87
CA ASP A 13 63.02 25.06 18.28
C ASP A 13 63.21 26.22 19.28
N PRO A 14 64.44 26.44 19.78
CA PRO A 14 64.77 27.55 20.69
C PRO A 14 64.53 28.95 20.10
N SER A 15 64.41 29.06 18.78
CA SER A 15 64.23 30.33 18.05
C SER A 15 62.76 30.73 17.90
N VAL A 16 61.85 29.75 18.01
CA VAL A 16 60.39 29.92 17.83
C VAL A 16 59.66 29.88 19.18
N GLY A 17 60.23 29.22 20.19
CA GLY A 17 59.56 29.01 21.48
C GLY A 17 58.61 27.81 21.45
N CYS A 18 57.86 27.61 22.54
CA CYS A 18 56.92 26.50 22.63
C CYS A 18 55.70 26.72 21.73
N VAL A 19 55.29 25.67 21.02
CA VAL A 19 54.12 25.62 20.15
C VAL A 19 53.05 24.75 20.83
N TYR A 20 51.83 25.26 20.85
CA TYR A 20 50.66 24.65 21.48
C TYR A 20 49.64 24.34 20.38
N THR A 21 49.48 23.07 20.03
CA THR A 21 48.57 22.65 18.95
C THR A 21 47.28 22.12 19.54
N ASN A 22 46.13 22.68 19.17
CA ASN A 22 44.83 22.20 19.67
C ASN A 22 44.55 20.78 19.15
N ILE A 23 44.36 19.83 20.08
CA ILE A 23 44.08 18.41 19.81
C ILE A 23 42.66 18.00 20.26
N CYS A 24 41.82 18.96 20.64
CA CYS A 24 40.48 18.66 21.14
C CYS A 24 39.49 18.30 20.03
N ASN A 25 39.78 18.66 18.78
CA ASN A 25 39.02 18.22 17.62
C ASN A 25 39.23 16.71 17.40
N ASP A 26 38.17 15.91 17.52
CA ASP A 26 38.21 14.46 17.31
C ASP A 26 37.86 14.04 15.88
N ASP A 27 37.73 15.03 14.97
CA ASP A 27 37.34 14.90 13.57
C ASP A 27 35.95 14.24 13.39
N ASN A 28 35.15 14.18 14.45
CA ASN A 28 33.79 13.66 14.42
C ASN A 28 32.81 14.81 14.21
N LEU A 29 32.17 14.86 13.04
CA LEU A 29 31.15 15.86 12.75
C LEU A 29 29.89 15.73 13.61
N CYS A 30 29.79 14.66 14.41
CA CYS A 30 28.70 14.41 15.36
C CYS A 30 28.95 14.94 16.76
N THR A 31 30.05 15.65 16.99
CA THR A 31 30.34 16.26 18.28
C THR A 31 30.62 17.75 18.15
N ILE A 32 30.29 18.48 19.21
CA ILE A 32 30.77 19.85 19.40
C ILE A 32 31.97 19.76 20.32
N ASP A 33 33.15 19.94 19.73
CA ASP A 33 34.41 19.88 20.46
C ASP A 33 34.68 21.24 21.11
N LYS A 34 34.79 21.23 22.44
CA LYS A 34 35.01 22.43 23.25
C LYS A 34 36.19 22.22 24.16
N CYS A 35 37.09 23.20 24.19
CA CYS A 35 38.08 23.34 25.24
C CYS A 35 37.64 24.44 26.20
N THR A 36 37.20 24.06 27.41
CA THR A 36 36.80 25.00 28.47
C THR A 36 37.56 24.65 29.74
N ASP A 37 38.12 25.66 30.42
CA ASP A 37 38.91 25.49 31.65
C ASP A 37 40.01 24.42 31.54
N LEU A 38 40.71 24.37 30.40
CA LEU A 38 41.79 23.41 30.09
C LEU A 38 41.33 21.94 29.98
N VAL A 39 40.02 21.70 29.92
CA VAL A 39 39.41 20.38 29.74
C VAL A 39 38.78 20.29 28.36
N CYS A 40 39.08 19.22 27.64
CA CYS A 40 38.46 18.90 26.37
C CYS A 40 37.15 18.13 26.59
N THR A 41 36.08 18.55 25.92
CA THR A 41 34.76 17.90 25.95
C THR A 41 34.18 17.81 24.54
N ASN A 42 33.69 16.63 24.18
CA ASN A 42 33.06 16.38 22.88
C ASN A 42 31.60 15.99 23.17
N GLU A 43 30.69 16.95 22.98
CA GLU A 43 29.27 16.75 23.26
C GLU A 43 28.54 16.29 21.99
N PRO A 44 27.80 15.17 22.01
CA PRO A 44 27.03 14.74 20.84
C PRO A 44 26.05 15.81 20.36
N ILE A 45 25.97 15.99 19.04
CA ILE A 45 24.93 16.84 18.43
C ILE A 45 23.60 16.09 18.37
N ASP A 46 22.52 16.88 18.41
CA ASP A 46 21.18 16.40 18.10
C ASP A 46 20.92 16.59 16.60
N CYS A 47 20.57 15.49 15.92
CA CYS A 47 20.27 15.49 14.49
C CYS A 47 18.76 15.41 14.19
N ASP A 48 17.90 15.42 15.21
CA ASP A 48 16.46 15.49 15.04
C ASP A 48 16.07 16.72 14.21
N ASP A 49 15.50 16.51 13.04
CA ASP A 49 15.04 17.60 12.16
C ASP A 49 13.56 17.96 12.35
N GLY A 50 12.91 17.32 13.32
CA GLY A 50 11.51 17.50 13.66
C GLY A 50 10.54 16.90 12.64
N ASN A 51 11.01 16.11 11.68
CA ASN A 51 10.18 15.42 10.71
C ASN A 51 9.96 13.96 11.12
N ASP A 52 8.73 13.62 11.53
CA ASP A 52 8.37 12.23 11.86
C ASP A 52 8.51 11.25 10.67
N CYS A 53 8.74 11.77 9.46
CA CYS A 53 8.95 11.01 8.23
C CYS A 53 10.42 10.82 7.87
N THR A 54 11.35 11.12 8.76
CA THR A 54 12.77 10.82 8.60
C THR A 54 13.28 9.84 9.66
N ASN A 55 14.34 9.14 9.31
CA ASN A 55 15.23 8.50 10.26
C ASN A 55 16.48 9.37 10.35
N ASP A 56 16.63 10.00 11.51
CA ASP A 56 17.72 10.91 11.81
C ASP A 56 18.87 10.14 12.46
N SER A 57 20.06 10.39 11.96
CA SER A 57 21.27 9.73 12.40
C SER A 57 22.43 10.69 12.25
N CYS A 58 23.53 10.40 12.95
CA CYS A 58 24.75 11.13 12.75
C CYS A 58 25.86 10.20 12.28
N ASP A 59 26.41 10.52 11.11
CA ASP A 59 27.57 9.87 10.55
C ASP A 59 28.82 10.69 10.91
N PRO A 60 29.84 10.10 11.55
CA PRO A 60 31.01 10.86 12.01
C PRO A 60 31.77 11.63 10.92
N ALA A 61 31.67 11.21 9.66
CA ALA A 61 32.34 11.84 8.53
C ALA A 61 31.43 12.77 7.71
N LEU A 62 30.11 12.58 7.76
CA LEU A 62 29.13 13.38 6.99
C LEU A 62 28.31 14.36 7.84
N GLY A 63 28.32 14.19 9.17
CA GLY A 63 27.48 14.93 10.11
C GLY A 63 26.06 14.37 10.17
N CYS A 64 25.07 15.23 10.42
CA CYS A 64 23.67 14.79 10.45
C CYS A 64 23.20 14.29 9.08
N VAL A 65 22.60 13.10 9.10
CA VAL A 65 22.03 12.42 7.95
C VAL A 65 20.58 12.06 8.28
N ASN A 66 19.66 12.66 7.52
CA ASN A 66 18.23 12.45 7.66
C ASN A 66 17.74 11.73 6.42
N THR A 67 17.28 10.50 6.58
CA THR A 67 16.83 9.67 5.46
C THR A 67 15.31 9.51 5.50
N ALA A 68 14.67 9.54 4.34
CA ALA A 68 13.22 9.31 4.27
C ALA A 68 12.88 7.95 4.91
N ARG A 69 11.94 7.97 5.87
CA ARG A 69 11.40 6.78 6.50
C ARG A 69 10.49 6.06 5.51
N SER A 70 10.69 4.75 5.37
CA SER A 70 9.74 3.89 4.64
C SER A 70 8.56 3.59 5.54
N CYS A 71 7.34 3.86 5.05
CA CYS A 71 6.09 3.50 5.69
C CYS A 71 5.42 2.27 5.07
N ASN A 72 6.10 1.62 4.11
CA ASN A 72 5.63 0.38 3.50
C ASN A 72 5.35 -0.68 4.58
N ASP A 73 4.10 -1.16 4.67
CA ASP A 73 3.70 -2.23 5.59
C ASP A 73 3.61 -3.61 4.93
N ASP A 74 4.03 -3.70 3.66
CA ASP A 74 3.98 -4.89 2.81
C ASP A 74 2.55 -5.45 2.59
N ASP A 75 1.51 -4.64 2.81
CA ASP A 75 0.12 -4.97 2.50
C ASP A 75 -0.30 -4.30 1.17
N ALA A 76 -0.54 -5.09 0.12
CA ALA A 76 -1.02 -4.56 -1.15
C ALA A 76 -2.40 -3.89 -1.06
N CYS A 77 -3.10 -4.06 0.07
CA CYS A 77 -4.40 -3.48 0.36
C CYS A 77 -4.34 -2.12 1.07
N THR A 78 -3.16 -1.53 1.22
CA THR A 78 -2.97 -0.21 1.83
C THR A 78 -2.27 0.74 0.88
N ALA A 79 -2.69 2.00 0.96
CA ALA A 79 -1.96 3.12 0.39
C ALA A 79 -1.09 3.72 1.49
N ASP A 80 0.21 3.49 1.37
CA ASP A 80 1.18 3.87 2.37
C ASP A 80 1.74 5.26 2.12
N SER A 81 1.73 6.08 3.16
CA SER A 81 2.22 7.44 3.11
C SER A 81 2.84 7.83 4.44
N CYS A 82 3.61 8.91 4.41
CA CYS A 82 4.07 9.54 5.62
C CYS A 82 3.57 10.98 5.68
N ASP A 83 2.72 11.25 6.66
CA ASP A 83 2.23 12.58 7.01
C ASP A 83 2.16 12.66 8.53
N SER A 84 3.15 13.32 9.14
CA SER A 84 3.31 13.38 10.61
C SER A 84 3.39 11.98 11.26
N GLY A 85 4.08 11.06 10.58
CA GLY A 85 4.17 9.65 10.93
C GLY A 85 3.64 8.74 9.81
N CYS A 86 3.87 7.43 9.95
CA CYS A 86 3.42 6.46 8.96
C CYS A 86 1.90 6.27 9.03
N ILE A 87 1.28 6.30 7.85
CA ILE A 87 -0.15 6.12 7.64
C ILE A 87 -0.33 5.04 6.57
N ASN A 88 -1.05 3.97 6.91
CA ASN A 88 -1.42 2.88 6.02
C ASN A 88 -2.95 2.89 5.86
N ASN A 89 -3.45 3.50 4.78
CA ASN A 89 -4.89 3.63 4.57
C ASN A 89 -5.41 2.47 3.72
N PRO A 90 -6.44 1.73 4.15
CA PRO A 90 -7.05 0.70 3.31
C PRO A 90 -7.47 1.26 1.95
N ILE A 91 -7.16 0.52 0.89
CA ILE A 91 -7.66 0.82 -0.45
C ILE A 91 -9.06 0.25 -0.62
N ASP A 92 -9.83 0.90 -1.49
CA ASP A 92 -11.12 0.40 -1.95
C ASP A 92 -10.91 -0.42 -3.23
N CYS A 93 -11.35 -1.67 -3.20
CA CYS A 93 -11.27 -2.57 -4.35
C CYS A 93 -12.60 -2.71 -5.10
N ASP A 94 -13.66 -2.02 -4.66
CA ASP A 94 -14.93 -1.96 -5.38
C ASP A 94 -14.72 -1.40 -6.80
N ASP A 95 -14.95 -2.23 -7.82
CA ASP A 95 -14.81 -1.83 -9.22
C ASP A 95 -16.11 -1.28 -9.83
N GLY A 96 -17.17 -1.20 -9.02
CA GLY A 96 -18.49 -0.73 -9.38
C GLY A 96 -19.30 -1.73 -10.19
N ASN A 97 -18.82 -2.97 -10.36
CA ASN A 97 -19.50 -4.01 -11.09
C ASN A 97 -20.25 -4.94 -10.13
N ALA A 98 -21.58 -4.89 -10.13
CA ALA A 98 -22.43 -5.79 -9.33
C ALA A 98 -22.29 -7.29 -9.72
N CYS A 99 -21.53 -7.59 -10.77
CA CYS A 99 -21.21 -8.93 -11.25
C CYS A 99 -19.87 -9.46 -10.77
N THR A 100 -19.15 -8.72 -9.92
CA THR A 100 -17.92 -9.19 -9.31
C THR A 100 -18.08 -9.28 -7.80
N LEU A 101 -17.36 -10.22 -7.22
CA LEU A 101 -17.05 -10.23 -5.80
C LEU A 101 -15.68 -9.59 -5.64
N ASP A 102 -15.70 -8.38 -5.10
CA ASP A 102 -14.49 -7.61 -4.90
C ASP A 102 -13.89 -7.92 -3.53
N SER A 103 -12.59 -8.13 -3.53
CA SER A 103 -11.82 -8.45 -2.33
C SER A 103 -10.43 -7.88 -2.46
N CYS A 104 -9.73 -7.80 -1.33
CA CYS A 104 -8.33 -7.41 -1.34
C CYS A 104 -7.49 -8.50 -0.68
N ASP A 105 -6.53 -9.01 -1.44
CA ASP A 105 -5.50 -9.92 -0.96
C ASP A 105 -4.23 -9.14 -0.60
N LYS A 106 -3.62 -9.47 0.52
CA LYS A 106 -2.47 -8.72 1.06
C LYS A 106 -1.22 -8.76 0.17
N ILE A 107 -1.14 -9.74 -0.74
CA ILE A 107 0.01 -9.93 -1.63
C ILE A 107 -0.37 -9.51 -3.05
N ASP A 108 -1.52 -9.97 -3.54
CA ASP A 108 -1.94 -9.78 -4.93
C ASP A 108 -2.71 -8.47 -5.16
N GLY A 109 -3.16 -7.81 -4.09
CA GLY A 109 -3.92 -6.55 -4.14
C GLY A 109 -5.40 -6.78 -4.42
N CYS A 110 -6.02 -5.86 -5.16
CA CYS A 110 -7.44 -5.97 -5.51
C CYS A 110 -7.71 -7.15 -6.44
N ILE A 111 -8.68 -7.98 -6.06
CA ILE A 111 -9.17 -9.14 -6.80
C ILE A 111 -10.67 -8.97 -6.99
N ASN A 112 -11.10 -8.99 -8.25
CA ASN A 112 -12.50 -8.86 -8.65
C ASN A 112 -12.90 -10.16 -9.36
N GLU A 113 -13.55 -11.06 -8.63
CA GLU A 113 -13.91 -12.39 -9.16
C GLU A 113 -15.32 -12.36 -9.75
N ALA A 114 -15.49 -12.80 -11.00
CA ALA A 114 -16.80 -12.83 -11.63
C ALA A 114 -17.77 -13.75 -10.86
N ILE A 115 -18.95 -13.24 -10.55
CA ILE A 115 -20.02 -14.00 -9.92
C ILE A 115 -20.68 -14.89 -10.98
N ASP A 116 -20.92 -16.15 -10.60
CA ASP A 116 -21.76 -17.06 -11.36
C ASP A 116 -23.24 -16.80 -11.03
N CYS A 117 -24.01 -16.44 -12.05
CA CYS A 117 -25.44 -16.13 -11.93
C CYS A 117 -26.36 -17.31 -12.26
N GLU A 118 -25.80 -18.47 -12.63
CA GLU A 118 -26.59 -19.65 -12.95
C GLU A 118 -27.38 -20.17 -11.74
N ASP A 119 -28.62 -20.62 -11.96
CA ASP A 119 -29.57 -20.95 -10.88
C ASP A 119 -30.18 -22.35 -10.94
N ASP A 120 -29.52 -23.28 -11.63
CA ASP A 120 -29.94 -24.67 -11.86
C ASP A 120 -31.32 -24.84 -12.53
N ASP A 121 -32.00 -23.76 -12.89
CA ASP A 121 -33.29 -23.77 -13.60
C ASP A 121 -33.03 -23.75 -15.11
N LEU A 122 -33.32 -24.86 -15.80
CA LEU A 122 -33.16 -24.96 -17.25
C LEU A 122 -34.17 -24.11 -18.05
N CYS A 123 -35.13 -23.50 -17.35
CA CYS A 123 -36.16 -22.62 -17.89
C CYS A 123 -35.87 -21.14 -17.65
N THR A 124 -34.70 -20.81 -17.13
CA THR A 124 -34.23 -19.43 -17.02
C THR A 124 -33.01 -19.24 -17.91
N GLN A 125 -32.87 -18.04 -18.45
CA GLN A 125 -31.62 -17.53 -18.96
C GLN A 125 -31.09 -16.53 -17.94
N ASN A 126 -29.94 -16.86 -17.37
CA ASN A 126 -29.26 -16.00 -16.43
C ASN A 126 -28.29 -15.08 -17.19
N SER A 127 -28.19 -13.85 -16.72
CA SER A 127 -27.20 -12.90 -17.19
C SER A 127 -26.76 -12.05 -16.01
N CYS A 128 -25.64 -11.36 -16.16
CA CYS A 128 -25.22 -10.40 -15.17
C CYS A 128 -25.15 -9.00 -15.78
N ASP A 129 -25.88 -8.08 -15.17
CA ASP A 129 -25.83 -6.66 -15.52
C ASP A 129 -24.90 -5.92 -14.54
N PRO A 130 -23.87 -5.21 -15.01
CA PRO A 130 -22.91 -4.58 -14.12
C PRO A 130 -23.49 -3.57 -13.13
N SER A 131 -24.69 -3.03 -13.38
CA SER A 131 -25.35 -2.10 -12.45
C SER A 131 -26.31 -2.77 -11.48
N SER A 132 -26.86 -3.94 -11.85
CA SER A 132 -27.98 -4.56 -11.15
C SER A 132 -27.68 -5.97 -10.61
N GLY A 133 -26.54 -6.55 -11.00
CA GLY A 133 -26.11 -7.89 -10.63
C GLY A 133 -26.81 -8.98 -11.45
N CYS A 134 -26.97 -10.14 -10.83
CA CYS A 134 -27.60 -11.28 -11.49
C CYS A 134 -29.07 -11.01 -11.83
N ILE A 135 -29.39 -11.13 -13.11
CA ILE A 135 -30.72 -10.97 -13.66
C ILE A 135 -31.15 -12.26 -14.36
N LYS A 136 -32.44 -12.56 -14.28
CA LYS A 136 -33.02 -13.81 -14.79
C LYS A 136 -34.16 -13.51 -15.73
N TYR A 137 -34.19 -14.20 -16.86
CA TYR A 137 -35.25 -14.10 -17.84
C TYR A 137 -35.86 -15.48 -18.07
N PRO A 138 -37.18 -15.59 -18.26
CA PRO A 138 -37.78 -16.84 -18.71
C PRO A 138 -37.15 -17.29 -20.03
N PHE A 139 -36.69 -18.52 -20.10
CA PHE A 139 -36.21 -19.13 -21.32
C PHE A 139 -37.39 -19.50 -22.23
N GLU A 140 -37.39 -19.00 -23.47
CA GLU A 140 -38.43 -19.31 -24.44
C GLU A 140 -38.17 -20.66 -25.12
N CYS A 141 -38.87 -21.70 -24.64
CA CYS A 141 -38.87 -23.02 -25.26
C CYS A 141 -39.65 -23.08 -26.58
N ASP A 142 -40.66 -22.23 -26.74
CA ASP A 142 -41.48 -22.21 -27.94
C ASP A 142 -41.24 -20.94 -28.75
N LYS A 143 -41.04 -21.11 -30.05
CA LYS A 143 -40.91 -20.03 -31.04
C LYS A 143 -41.97 -20.14 -32.13
N ASP A 144 -42.88 -21.11 -32.02
CA ASP A 144 -43.98 -21.37 -32.94
C ASP A 144 -45.30 -20.97 -32.27
N ALA A 145 -46.07 -20.11 -32.95
CA ALA A 145 -47.36 -19.64 -32.46
C ALA A 145 -48.45 -20.73 -32.44
N CYS A 146 -48.24 -21.84 -33.15
CA CYS A 146 -49.18 -22.95 -33.27
C CYS A 146 -48.89 -24.09 -32.27
N THR A 147 -47.85 -23.97 -31.45
CA THR A 147 -47.53 -24.94 -30.40
C THR A 147 -47.37 -24.27 -29.05
N ILE A 148 -47.49 -25.08 -27.99
CA ILE A 148 -47.00 -24.75 -26.66
C ILE A 148 -45.96 -25.81 -26.30
N THR A 149 -44.75 -25.35 -26.00
CA THR A 149 -43.64 -26.19 -25.53
C THR A 149 -43.44 -25.91 -24.04
N PRO A 150 -43.93 -26.78 -23.14
CA PRO A 150 -43.76 -26.56 -21.70
C PRO A 150 -42.29 -26.65 -21.33
N CYS A 151 -41.87 -25.82 -20.38
CA CYS A 151 -40.55 -25.90 -19.78
C CYS A 151 -40.65 -26.46 -18.36
N ASP A 152 -39.82 -27.45 -18.05
CA ASP A 152 -39.66 -28.02 -16.72
C ASP A 152 -38.30 -27.60 -16.15
N PRO A 153 -38.22 -26.95 -14.97
CA PRO A 153 -36.96 -26.42 -14.44
C PRO A 153 -35.82 -27.43 -14.30
N ALA A 154 -36.13 -28.71 -14.11
CA ALA A 154 -35.12 -29.76 -13.92
C ALA A 154 -34.72 -30.45 -15.23
N THR A 155 -35.59 -30.44 -16.25
CA THR A 155 -35.39 -31.20 -17.49
C THR A 155 -35.38 -30.36 -18.77
N GLY A 156 -35.70 -29.07 -18.68
CA GLY A 156 -35.68 -28.11 -19.77
C GLY A 156 -36.92 -28.20 -20.66
N CYS A 157 -36.75 -27.86 -21.94
CA CYS A 157 -37.85 -27.82 -22.89
C CYS A 157 -38.40 -29.22 -23.19
N GLY A 158 -39.70 -29.38 -22.95
CA GLY A 158 -40.44 -30.56 -23.33
C GLY A 158 -40.72 -30.65 -24.83
N THR A 159 -41.59 -31.58 -25.21
CA THR A 159 -42.04 -31.71 -26.61
C THR A 159 -43.13 -30.68 -26.93
N PRO A 160 -43.09 -30.02 -28.10
CA PRO A 160 -44.15 -29.11 -28.53
C PRO A 160 -45.51 -29.82 -28.62
N VAL A 161 -46.54 -29.20 -28.06
CA VAL A 161 -47.93 -29.68 -28.12
C VAL A 161 -48.72 -28.72 -29.01
N PRO A 162 -49.43 -29.18 -30.06
CA PRO A 162 -50.25 -28.32 -30.89
C PRO A 162 -51.28 -27.58 -30.05
N VAL A 163 -51.39 -26.27 -30.27
CA VAL A 163 -52.52 -25.49 -29.76
C VAL A 163 -53.67 -25.67 -30.74
N ASP A 164 -54.85 -26.02 -30.22
CA ASP A 164 -56.05 -26.08 -31.05
C ASP A 164 -56.46 -24.64 -31.41
N CYS A 165 -56.04 -24.18 -32.58
CA CYS A 165 -56.43 -22.91 -33.16
C CYS A 165 -57.83 -22.98 -33.78
N ASP A 166 -58.79 -23.64 -33.12
CA ASP A 166 -60.19 -23.58 -33.53
C ASP A 166 -60.70 -22.17 -33.18
N ASP A 167 -60.64 -21.26 -34.15
CA ASP A 167 -61.20 -19.91 -34.06
C ASP A 167 -62.74 -19.92 -34.05
N GLY A 168 -63.36 -21.11 -34.04
CA GLY A 168 -64.79 -21.29 -33.91
C GLY A 168 -65.58 -20.66 -35.05
N ASN A 169 -64.94 -20.34 -36.19
CA ASN A 169 -65.64 -19.89 -37.38
C ASN A 169 -66.27 -21.09 -38.11
N ALA A 170 -67.44 -21.47 -37.60
CA ALA A 170 -68.41 -22.32 -38.29
C ALA A 170 -69.15 -21.55 -39.41
#